data_AF-A0A953A1F6-F1
#
_entry.id   AF-A0A953A1F6-F1
#
_cell.length_a   1.000
_cell.length_b   1.000
_cell.length_c   1.000
_cell.angle_alpha   90.00
_cell.angle_beta   90.00
_cell.angle_gamma   90.00
#
_symmetry.space_group_name_H-M   'P 1'
#
loop_
_entity.id
_entity.type
_entity.pdbx_description
1 polymer ?
#
loop_
_entity_poly.entity_id
_entity_poly.type
_entity_poly.pdbx_seq_one_letter_code
_entity_poly.pdbx_strand_id
1 'polypeptide(L)'
;MNGDFKHLEEIIENRSGAIAYKPSNNEIDYKNSPLPTTLWTDCTIIPSEKNSDPYEWANVCISMYKNKLPSILIPGRKFDITGTRHGQELHTFQVFRKQRLSVNCGISL
;
A
#
# COMPACT_ATOMS: atom_id res chain seq x y z
N MET A 1 -16.84 -12.22 -12.45
CA MET A 1 -16.21 -11.08 -11.74
C MET A 1 -14.99 -10.61 -12.53
N ASN A 2 -15.17 -10.08 -13.75
CA ASN A 2 -14.05 -9.65 -14.63
C ASN A 2 -14.00 -8.13 -14.85
N GLY A 3 -14.98 -7.37 -14.35
CA GLY A 3 -15.05 -5.91 -14.53
C GLY A 3 -14.19 -5.14 -13.53
N ASP A 4 -14.17 -5.57 -12.27
CA ASP A 4 -13.46 -4.84 -11.19
C ASP A 4 -11.94 -4.90 -11.33
N PHE A 5 -11.40 -6.00 -11.84
CA PHE A 5 -9.94 -6.16 -11.99
C PHE A 5 -9.36 -5.23 -13.06
N LYS A 6 -10.06 -5.08 -14.20
CA LYS A 6 -9.61 -4.16 -15.27
C LYS A 6 -9.58 -2.70 -14.81
N HIS A 7 -10.61 -2.28 -14.08
CA HIS A 7 -10.65 -0.91 -13.55
C HIS A 7 -9.53 -0.67 -12.53
N LEU A 8 -9.23 -1.68 -11.71
CA LEU A 8 -8.16 -1.62 -10.73
C LEU A 8 -6.77 -1.57 -11.39
N GLU A 9 -6.58 -2.35 -12.46
CA GLU A 9 -5.38 -2.31 -13.30
C GLU A 9 -5.17 -0.92 -13.92
N GLU A 10 -6.20 -0.32 -14.53
CA GLU A 10 -6.12 1.03 -15.10
C GLU A 10 -5.72 2.09 -14.05
N ILE A 11 -6.26 2.00 -12.84
CA ILE A 11 -5.91 2.91 -11.74
C ILE A 11 -4.45 2.72 -11.33
N ILE A 12 -3.97 1.47 -11.30
CA ILE A 12 -2.61 1.12 -10.90
C ILE A 12 -1.59 1.48 -11.97
N GLU A 13 -1.89 1.27 -13.25
CA GLU A 13 -1.01 1.58 -14.38
C GLU A 13 -0.67 3.08 -14.46
N ASN A 14 -1.59 3.94 -14.01
CA ASN A 14 -1.38 5.38 -13.94
C ASN A 14 -0.58 5.84 -12.70
N ARG A 15 -0.05 4.91 -11.88
CA ARG A 15 0.71 5.20 -10.66
C ARG A 15 2.21 5.00 -10.88
N SER A 16 3.03 5.82 -10.22
CA SER A 16 4.48 5.87 -10.44
C SER A 16 5.29 5.03 -9.43
N GLY A 17 4.73 3.88 -9.03
CA GLY A 17 5.35 2.97 -8.06
C GLY A 17 4.47 2.64 -6.86
N ALA A 18 5.06 1.98 -5.86
CA ALA A 18 4.34 1.49 -4.68
C ALA A 18 5.09 1.77 -3.38
N ILE A 19 4.35 2.10 -2.33
CA ILE A 19 4.79 2.06 -0.95
C ILE A 19 4.16 0.82 -0.33
N ALA A 20 4.98 -0.12 0.12
CA ALA A 20 4.51 -1.44 0.57
C ALA A 20 5.17 -1.87 1.89
N TYR A 21 4.82 -3.05 2.37
CA TYR A 21 5.23 -3.62 3.67
C TYR A 21 5.60 -5.08 3.50
N LYS A 22 6.62 -5.58 4.17
CA LYS A 22 6.90 -7.02 4.10
C LYS A 22 5.71 -7.83 4.68
N PRO A 23 5.06 -8.71 3.90
CA PRO A 23 3.97 -9.56 4.42
C PRO A 23 4.45 -10.41 5.60
N SER A 24 3.58 -10.56 6.60
CA SER A 24 3.78 -11.55 7.66
C SER A 24 3.46 -12.96 7.17
N ASN A 25 3.91 -14.01 7.88
CA ASN A 25 3.80 -15.42 7.45
C ASN A 25 2.38 -15.91 7.09
N ASN A 26 1.34 -15.17 7.48
CA ASN A 26 -0.07 -15.52 7.23
C ASN A 26 -0.77 -14.53 6.28
N GLU A 27 -0.05 -13.60 5.67
CA GLU A 27 -0.57 -12.67 4.68
C GLU A 27 -0.21 -13.13 3.27
N ILE A 28 -1.02 -12.72 2.28
CA ILE A 28 -0.78 -13.04 0.88
C ILE A 28 0.53 -12.38 0.46
N ASP A 29 1.42 -13.17 -0.15
CA ASP A 29 2.59 -12.61 -0.81
C ASP A 29 2.15 -11.88 -2.08
N TYR A 30 2.00 -10.57 -1.94
CA TYR A 30 1.58 -9.72 -3.04
C TYR A 30 2.60 -9.67 -4.19
N LYS A 31 3.88 -10.07 -3.97
CA LYS A 31 4.86 -10.13 -5.08
C LYS A 31 4.52 -11.22 -6.08
N ASN A 32 3.80 -12.24 -5.64
CA ASN A 32 3.30 -13.34 -6.45
C ASN A 32 1.81 -13.17 -6.80
N SER A 33 1.21 -12.03 -6.44
CA SER A 33 -0.17 -11.69 -6.80
C SER A 33 -0.26 -11.25 -8.26
N PRO A 34 -1.43 -11.39 -8.93
CA PRO A 34 -1.68 -10.88 -10.29
C PRO A 34 -1.71 -9.33 -10.39
N LEU A 35 -0.96 -8.64 -9.54
CA LEU A 35 -0.82 -7.20 -9.55
C LEU A 35 0.10 -6.73 -10.70
N PRO A 36 -0.21 -5.59 -11.35
CA PRO A 36 0.63 -5.06 -12.43
C PRO A 36 2.09 -4.92 -12.02
N THR A 37 3.00 -5.34 -12.91
CA THR A 37 4.45 -5.31 -12.67
C THR A 37 5.00 -3.90 -12.47
N THR A 38 4.31 -2.88 -12.98
CA THR A 38 4.61 -1.46 -12.79
C THR A 38 4.64 -1.04 -11.32
N LEU A 39 3.88 -1.71 -10.45
CA LEU A 39 3.94 -1.49 -9.00
C LEU A 39 5.30 -1.88 -8.41
N TRP A 40 5.94 -2.90 -8.99
CA TRP A 40 7.14 -3.52 -8.41
C TRP A 40 8.42 -2.85 -8.87
N THR A 41 8.41 -2.16 -10.01
CA THR A 41 9.58 -1.46 -10.55
C THR A 41 10.06 -0.34 -9.64
N ASP A 42 9.14 0.45 -9.07
CA ASP A 42 9.41 1.58 -8.16
C ASP A 42 8.77 1.33 -6.78
N CYS A 43 9.13 0.21 -6.14
CA CYS A 43 8.56 -0.22 -4.86
C CYS A 43 9.46 0.10 -3.65
N THR A 44 8.94 0.88 -2.71
CA THR A 44 9.57 1.17 -1.42
C THR A 44 8.93 0.31 -0.32
N ILE A 45 9.75 -0.47 0.38
CA ILE A 45 9.29 -1.28 1.53
C ILE A 45 9.53 -0.51 2.82
N ILE A 46 8.46 -0.23 3.55
CA ILE A 46 8.55 0.37 4.88
C ILE A 46 9.02 -0.70 5.87
N PRO A 47 9.96 -0.37 6.79
CA PRO A 47 10.34 -1.30 7.84
C PRO A 47 9.16 -1.63 8.76
N SER A 48 9.09 -2.89 9.16
CA SER A 48 8.10 -3.40 10.12
C SER A 48 8.58 -3.32 11.57
N GLU A 49 9.74 -2.69 11.81
CA GLU A 49 10.37 -2.64 13.12
C GLU A 49 9.57 -1.74 14.09
N LYS A 50 9.41 -2.20 15.34
CA LYS A 50 8.67 -1.46 16.36
C LYS A 50 9.31 -0.11 16.73
N ASN A 51 10.61 0.04 16.46
CA ASN A 51 11.41 1.21 16.88
C ASN A 51 11.63 2.22 15.75
N SER A 52 11.21 1.95 14.52
CA SER A 52 11.29 2.95 13.44
C SER A 52 10.25 4.05 13.64
N ASP A 53 10.67 5.31 13.54
CA ASP A 53 9.76 6.45 13.67
C ASP A 53 8.81 6.50 12.45
N PRO A 54 7.48 6.37 12.66
CA PRO A 54 6.51 6.40 11.58
C PRO A 54 6.47 7.75 10.84
N TYR A 55 6.81 8.86 11.49
CA TYR A 55 6.84 10.18 10.88
C TYR A 55 8.08 10.38 10.02
N GLU A 56 9.22 9.86 10.44
CA GLU A 56 10.45 9.90 9.66
C GLU A 56 10.27 9.15 8.33
N TRP A 57 9.76 7.93 8.39
CA TRP A 57 9.46 7.16 7.17
C TRP A 57 8.39 7.79 6.30
N ALA A 58 7.37 8.41 6.91
CA ALA A 58 6.38 9.15 6.15
C ALA A 58 7.02 10.31 5.36
N ASN A 59 7.93 11.07 5.99
CA ASN A 59 8.65 12.15 5.34
C ASN A 59 9.56 11.65 4.21
N VAL A 60 10.26 10.53 4.42
CA VAL A 60 11.09 9.88 3.38
C VAL A 60 10.23 9.52 2.17
N CYS A 61 9.08 8.86 2.38
CA CYS A 61 8.16 8.50 1.32
C CYS A 61 7.56 9.74 0.62
N ILE A 62 7.15 10.78 1.36
CA ILE A 62 6.67 12.03 0.77
C ILE A 62 7.74 12.64 -0.14
N SER A 63 8.99 12.70 0.32
CA SER A 63 10.08 13.26 -0.47
C SER A 63 10.34 12.44 -1.74
N MET A 64 10.37 11.11 -1.62
CA MET A 64 10.62 10.19 -2.73
C MET A 64 9.53 10.25 -3.80
N TYR A 65 8.27 10.46 -3.39
CA TYR A 65 7.12 10.50 -4.29
C TYR A 65 6.51 11.89 -4.48
N LYS A 66 7.25 12.98 -4.17
CA LYS A 66 6.74 14.37 -4.15
C LYS A 66 6.01 14.82 -5.43
N ASN A 67 6.42 14.31 -6.59
CA ASN A 67 5.82 14.62 -7.90
C ASN A 67 5.27 13.36 -8.59
N LYS A 68 5.06 12.29 -7.82
CA LYS A 68 4.62 10.98 -8.27
C LYS A 68 3.30 10.64 -7.59
N LEU A 69 2.50 9.78 -8.19
CA LEU A 69 1.32 9.20 -7.55
C LEU A 69 1.63 7.75 -7.17
N PRO A 70 2.11 7.48 -5.96
CA PRO A 70 2.35 6.10 -5.54
C PRO A 70 1.04 5.39 -5.23
N SER A 71 1.04 4.07 -5.40
CA SER A 71 0.07 3.19 -4.75
C SER A 71 0.56 2.86 -3.34
N ILE A 72 -0.35 2.70 -2.37
CA ILE A 72 0.01 2.33 -1.00
C ILE A 72 -0.62 0.98 -0.71
N LEU A 73 0.20 -0.04 -0.45
CA LEU A 73 -0.27 -1.34 -0.02
C LEU A 73 -0.42 -1.35 1.50
N ILE A 74 -1.65 -1.60 1.96
CA ILE A 74 -1.96 -1.60 3.38
C ILE A 74 -2.03 -3.04 3.90
N PRO A 75 -1.31 -3.37 4.99
CA PRO A 75 -1.42 -4.66 5.64
C PRO A 75 -2.79 -4.84 6.26
N GLY A 76 -3.42 -5.98 6.03
CA GLY A 76 -4.72 -6.31 6.58
C GLY A 76 -5.10 -7.76 6.33
N ARG A 77 -5.65 -8.42 7.35
CA ARG A 77 -6.20 -9.78 7.25
C ARG A 77 -7.67 -9.81 6.85
N LYS A 78 -8.41 -8.75 7.21
CA LYS A 78 -9.84 -8.61 6.94
C LYS A 78 -10.17 -7.14 6.68
N PHE A 79 -10.88 -6.93 5.59
CA PHE A 79 -11.54 -5.66 5.27
C PHE A 79 -13.05 -5.93 5.27
N ASP A 80 -13.84 -4.99 5.80
CA ASP A 80 -15.29 -5.07 5.63
C ASP A 80 -15.74 -4.50 4.28
N ILE A 81 -17.04 -4.58 4.03
CA ILE A 81 -17.67 -4.11 2.78
C ILE A 81 -17.47 -2.61 2.50
N THR A 82 -17.06 -1.84 3.51
CA THR A 82 -16.77 -0.41 3.37
C THR A 82 -15.28 -0.13 3.13
N GLY A 83 -14.46 -1.17 3.03
CA GLY A 83 -13.01 -1.05 2.95
C GLY A 83 -12.35 -0.69 4.30
N THR A 84 -13.08 -0.81 5.41
CA THR A 84 -12.50 -0.60 6.73
C THR A 84 -11.69 -1.82 7.13
N ARG A 85 -10.44 -1.57 7.51
CA ARG A 85 -9.52 -2.61 7.95
C ARG A 85 -9.79 -3.01 9.40
N HIS A 86 -9.87 -4.31 9.66
CA HIS A 86 -9.99 -4.89 11.00
C HIS A 86 -8.67 -5.58 11.39
N GLY A 87 -7.86 -4.97 12.27
CA GLY A 87 -6.59 -5.55 12.73
C GLY A 87 -5.62 -4.56 13.38
N GLN A 88 -4.45 -5.06 13.80
CA GLN A 88 -3.41 -4.26 14.45
C GLN A 88 -2.82 -3.23 13.48
N GLU A 89 -2.74 -1.98 13.92
CA GLU A 89 -2.31 -0.87 13.06
C GLU A 89 -0.81 -0.66 13.10
N LEU A 90 -0.17 -0.65 11.93
CA LEU A 90 1.14 -0.03 11.79
C LEU A 90 0.94 1.49 11.78
N HIS A 91 1.49 2.18 12.78
CA HIS A 91 1.33 3.62 12.97
C HIS A 91 1.73 4.45 11.74
N THR A 92 2.69 3.98 10.95
CA THR A 92 3.15 4.63 9.70
C THR A 92 2.02 4.83 8.69
N PHE A 93 1.09 3.88 8.55
CA PHE A 93 -0.01 4.01 7.59
C PHE A 93 -1.10 4.99 8.05
N GLN A 94 -1.29 5.16 9.37
CA GLN A 94 -2.16 6.23 9.87
C GLN A 94 -1.61 7.61 9.54
N VAL A 95 -0.28 7.78 9.58
CA VAL A 95 0.40 9.04 9.25
C VAL A 95 0.18 9.39 7.78
N PHE A 96 0.32 8.44 6.86
CA PHE A 96 0.01 8.67 5.43
C PHE A 96 -1.44 9.11 5.20
N ARG A 97 -2.39 8.48 5.90
CA ARG A 97 -3.81 8.84 5.80
C ARG A 97 -4.07 10.28 6.28
N LYS A 98 -3.38 10.72 7.34
CA LYS A 98 -3.47 12.10 7.84
C LYS A 98 -2.79 13.12 6.92
N GLN A 99 -1.77 12.70 6.17
CA GLN A 99 -0.98 13.57 5.29
C GLN A 99 -1.50 13.65 3.84
N ARG A 100 -2.69 13.10 3.54
CA ARG A 100 -3.37 13.19 2.22
C ARG A 100 -2.59 12.60 1.03
N LEU A 101 -1.66 11.68 1.24
CA LEU A 101 -1.22 10.81 0.14
C LEU A 101 -2.42 9.97 -0.31
N SER A 102 -2.69 9.87 -1.61
CA SER A 102 -3.83 9.13 -2.15
C SER A 102 -3.69 7.64 -1.86
N VAL A 103 -4.20 7.21 -0.71
CA VAL A 103 -4.26 5.83 -0.26
C VAL A 103 -5.34 5.10 -1.06
N ASN A 104 -4.94 4.24 -2.00
CA ASN A 104 -5.86 3.24 -2.55
C ASN A 104 -5.81 2.00 -1.67
N CYS A 105 -6.80 1.84 -0.79
CA CYS A 105 -6.93 0.66 0.06
C CYS A 105 -7.32 -0.59 -0.75
N GLY A 106 -6.64 -1.69 -0.47
CA GLY A 106 -7.24 -3.01 -0.28
C GLY A 106 -7.59 -3.79 -1.53
N ILE A 107 -6.69 -4.71 -1.92
CA ILE A 107 -7.10 -5.91 -2.65
C ILE A 107 -7.45 -6.94 -1.58
N SER A 108 -8.74 -7.21 -1.41
CA SER A 108 -9.19 -8.46 -0.80
C SER A 108 -9.39 -9.44 -1.96
N LEU A 109 -8.49 -10.43 -2.09
CA LEU A 109 -8.73 -11.60 -2.94
C LEU A 109 -9.75 -12.51 -2.26
#